data_AF-A0A954F508-F1
#
_entry.id   AF-A0A954F508-F1
#
_cell.length_a   1.000
_cell.length_b   1.000
_cell.length_c   1.000
_cell.angle_alpha   90.00
_cell.angle_beta   90.00
_cell.angle_gamma   90.00
#
_symmetry.space_group_name_H-M   'P 1'
#
loop_
_entity.id
_entity.type
_entity.pdbx_description
1 polymer ?
#
loop_
_entity_poly.entity_id
_entity_poly.type
_entity_poly.pdbx_seq_one_letter_code
_entity_poly.pdbx_strand_id
1 'polypeptide(L)'
;MSARLLYVVDPMCSWCYGFAPVLDAVRGKLRADVSMDLVMGGLAPDSDAPMDAETRQYVQQAWRAVEAQTRVPFNHDFWTECAPRRSTYIACRAVILARAEAKEWDMLRAIQTAYYREARNPSDASTLVDLAAKLGMDAASFKAHLNAPETHRL
;
A
#
# COMPACT_ATOMS: atom_id res chain seq x y z
N MET A 1 0.56 -8.06 -31.15
CA MET A 1 1.06 -7.01 -30.23
C MET A 1 0.56 -7.37 -28.85
N SER A 2 1.44 -7.49 -27.85
CA SER A 2 0.99 -7.58 -26.45
C SER A 2 0.69 -6.17 -25.95
N ALA A 3 -0.49 -5.98 -25.36
CA ALA A 3 -0.83 -4.72 -24.70
C ALA A 3 -0.52 -4.84 -23.20
N ARG A 4 -0.28 -3.71 -22.55
CA ARG A 4 0.01 -3.65 -21.12
C ARG A 4 -0.95 -2.68 -20.46
N LEU A 5 -1.58 -3.09 -19.36
CA LEU A 5 -2.38 -2.24 -18.49
C LEU A 5 -1.52 -1.84 -17.30
N LEU A 6 -1.20 -0.55 -17.19
CA LEU A 6 -0.48 -0.02 -16.04
C LEU A 6 -1.48 0.33 -14.94
N TYR A 7 -1.41 -0.35 -13.80
CA TYR A 7 -2.17 -0.01 -12.62
C TYR A 7 -1.30 0.81 -11.67
N VAL A 8 -1.46 2.14 -11.73
CA VAL A 8 -0.74 3.08 -10.86
C VAL A 8 -1.47 3.19 -9.52
N VAL A 9 -0.76 2.90 -8.43
CA VAL A 9 -1.36 2.77 -7.09
C VAL A 9 -0.40 3.27 -6.01
N ASP A 10 -0.94 3.68 -4.88
CA ASP A 10 -0.19 3.83 -3.63
C ASP A 10 -0.81 2.95 -2.55
N PRO A 11 -0.03 2.16 -1.77
CA PRO A 11 -0.57 1.27 -0.75
C PRO A 11 -1.39 2.00 0.33
N MET A 12 -1.10 3.28 0.56
CA MET A 12 -1.74 4.14 1.56
C MET A 12 -2.76 5.12 0.95
N CYS A 13 -3.15 4.93 -0.32
CA CYS A 13 -4.27 5.66 -0.92
C CYS A 13 -5.61 4.96 -0.63
N SER A 14 -6.52 5.66 0.06
CA SER A 14 -7.81 5.09 0.46
C SER A 14 -8.71 4.75 -0.73
N TRP A 15 -8.69 5.56 -1.79
CA TRP A 15 -9.42 5.26 -3.02
C TRP A 15 -8.86 4.05 -3.76
N CYS A 16 -7.55 3.84 -3.74
CA CYS A 16 -6.95 2.62 -4.29
C CYS A 16 -7.42 1.37 -3.55
N TYR A 17 -7.56 1.46 -2.22
CA TYR A 17 -8.13 0.38 -1.41
C TYR A 17 -9.62 0.15 -1.68
N GLY A 18 -10.42 1.23 -1.71
CA GLY A 18 -11.85 1.15 -2.05
C GLY A 18 -12.11 0.61 -3.46
N PHE A 19 -11.16 0.76 -4.37
CA PHE A 19 -11.23 0.25 -5.74
C PHE A 19 -10.88 -1.25 -5.88
N ALA A 20 -10.35 -1.89 -4.83
CA ALA A 20 -9.88 -3.28 -4.89
C ALA A 20 -10.93 -4.27 -5.48
N PRO A 21 -12.22 -4.24 -5.13
CA PRO A 21 -13.21 -5.14 -5.73
C PRO A 21 -13.40 -4.92 -7.24
N VAL A 22 -13.28 -3.67 -7.71
CA VAL A 22 -13.37 -3.35 -9.13
C VAL A 22 -12.11 -3.81 -9.86
N LEU A 23 -10.94 -3.61 -9.24
CA LEU A 23 -9.67 -4.08 -9.79
C LEU A 23 -9.68 -5.61 -9.97
N ASP A 24 -10.17 -6.36 -8.99
CA ASP A 24 -10.29 -7.82 -9.10
C ASP A 24 -11.22 -8.23 -10.26
N ALA A 25 -12.36 -7.52 -10.42
CA ALA A 25 -13.26 -7.74 -11.54
C ALA A 25 -12.63 -7.40 -12.90
N VAL A 26 -11.80 -6.35 -12.98
CA VAL A 26 -11.03 -5.99 -14.18
C VAL A 26 -10.00 -7.07 -14.49
N ARG A 27 -9.23 -7.53 -13.49
CA ARG A 27 -8.24 -8.61 -13.65
C ARG A 27 -8.88 -9.90 -14.16
N GLY A 28 -10.04 -10.29 -13.62
CA GLY A 28 -10.77 -11.48 -14.05
C GLY A 28 -11.34 -11.41 -15.47
N LYS A 29 -11.46 -10.22 -16.05
CA LYS A 29 -11.96 -9.99 -17.42
C LYS A 29 -10.86 -9.64 -18.41
N LEU A 30 -9.63 -9.52 -17.95
CA LEU A 30 -8.50 -9.15 -18.79
C LEU A 30 -8.19 -10.30 -19.75
N ARG A 31 -7.94 -9.97 -21.02
CA ARG A 31 -7.53 -10.97 -22.01
C ARG A 31 -6.18 -11.54 -21.63
N ALA A 32 -5.95 -12.82 -21.95
CA ALA A 32 -4.70 -13.51 -21.64
C ALA A 32 -3.45 -12.88 -22.28
N ASP A 33 -3.61 -12.12 -23.37
CA ASP A 33 -2.52 -11.43 -24.07
C ASP A 33 -2.25 -10.01 -23.57
N VAL A 34 -2.95 -9.58 -22.51
CA VAL A 34 -2.75 -8.28 -21.85
C VAL A 34 -2.21 -8.51 -20.45
N SER A 35 -0.98 -8.07 -20.19
CA SER A 35 -0.42 -8.08 -18.83
C SER A 35 -0.91 -6.87 -18.05
N MET A 36 -0.98 -7.02 -16.73
CA MET A 36 -1.24 -5.90 -15.81
C MET A 36 0.00 -5.68 -14.95
N ASP A 37 0.60 -4.51 -15.08
CA ASP A 37 1.78 -4.15 -14.33
C ASP A 37 1.43 -3.17 -13.22
N LEU A 38 1.93 -3.47 -12.03
CA LEU A 38 1.76 -2.64 -10.85
C LEU A 38 2.81 -1.52 -10.86
N VAL A 39 2.38 -0.27 -10.73
CA VAL A 39 3.28 0.90 -10.69
C VAL A 39 3.02 1.68 -9.41
N MET A 40 4.08 1.98 -8.64
CA MET A 40 3.95 2.74 -7.40
C MET A 40 3.85 4.24 -7.72
N GLY A 41 2.74 4.88 -7.35
CA GLY A 41 2.50 6.29 -7.62
C GLY A 41 3.21 7.24 -6.67
N GLY A 42 3.46 6.82 -5.42
CA GLY A 42 4.17 7.62 -4.42
C GLY A 42 3.42 8.90 -4.01
N LEU A 43 2.46 8.76 -3.10
CA LEU A 43 1.54 9.84 -2.73
C LEU A 43 2.16 10.92 -1.83
N ALA A 44 3.15 10.56 -1.00
CA ALA A 44 3.85 11.45 -0.10
C ALA A 44 5.28 10.98 0.20
N PRO A 45 6.27 11.89 0.22
CA PRO A 45 7.69 11.59 0.42
C PRO A 45 7.98 11.07 1.84
N ASP A 46 9.22 10.61 2.04
CA ASP A 46 9.68 10.18 3.36
C ASP A 46 9.65 11.32 4.37
N SER A 47 9.08 11.03 5.53
CA SER A 47 9.03 11.93 6.67
C SER A 47 8.82 11.15 7.96
N ASP A 48 9.57 11.54 9.00
CA ASP A 48 9.37 11.09 10.37
C ASP A 48 8.46 12.03 11.17
N ALA A 49 8.05 13.16 10.57
CA ALA A 49 7.16 14.10 11.23
C ALA A 49 5.78 13.46 11.46
N PRO A 50 5.20 13.63 12.66
CA PRO A 50 3.79 13.30 12.88
C PRO A 50 2.91 14.03 11.87
N MET A 51 1.85 13.35 11.43
CA MET A 51 0.85 13.98 10.58
C MET A 51 0.18 15.13 11.33
N ASP A 52 0.21 16.33 10.75
CA ASP A 52 -0.45 17.50 11.33
C ASP A 52 -1.98 17.32 11.39
N ALA A 53 -2.64 18.16 12.20
CA ALA A 53 -4.07 18.03 12.45
C ALA A 53 -4.94 18.22 11.20
N GLU A 54 -4.56 19.13 10.30
CA GLU A 54 -5.29 19.44 9.07
C GLU A 54 -5.25 18.23 8.12
N THR A 55 -4.04 17.73 7.85
CA THR A 55 -3.81 16.54 7.04
C THR A 55 -4.52 15.32 7.65
N ARG A 56 -4.44 15.13 8.96
CA ARG A 56 -5.11 14.02 9.66
C ARG A 56 -6.63 14.09 9.51
N GLN A 57 -7.22 15.26 9.69
CA GLN A 57 -8.66 15.48 9.49
C GLN A 57 -9.07 15.21 8.03
N TYR A 58 -8.28 15.70 7.07
CA TYR A 58 -8.52 15.45 5.66
C TYR A 58 -8.50 13.95 5.32
N VAL A 59 -7.50 13.20 5.77
CA VAL A 59 -7.40 11.75 5.47
C VAL A 59 -8.53 10.97 6.16
N GLN A 60 -8.90 11.32 7.40
CA GLN A 60 -10.08 10.72 8.07
C GLN A 60 -11.37 10.93 7.28
N GLN A 61 -11.59 12.14 6.76
CA GLN A 61 -12.77 12.43 5.93
C GLN A 61 -12.72 11.65 4.62
N ALA A 62 -11.54 11.53 3.99
CA ALA A 62 -11.37 10.73 2.78
C ALA A 62 -11.69 9.25 3.03
N TRP A 63 -11.30 8.67 4.17
CA TRP A 63 -11.67 7.29 4.54
C TRP A 63 -13.19 7.13 4.65
N ARG A 64 -13.86 8.03 5.37
CA ARG A 64 -15.33 8.00 5.51
C ARG A 64 -16.04 8.13 4.16
N ALA A 65 -15.55 8.98 3.27
CA ALA A 65 -16.11 9.16 1.93
C ALA A 65 -15.96 7.88 1.09
N VAL A 66 -14.78 7.24 1.12
CA VAL A 66 -14.54 5.97 0.42
C VAL A 66 -15.43 4.87 0.97
N GLU A 67 -15.51 4.73 2.30
CA GLU A 67 -16.35 3.73 2.96
C GLU A 67 -17.84 3.91 2.60
N ALA A 68 -18.35 5.15 2.60
CA ALA A 68 -19.71 5.45 2.21
C ALA A 68 -20.00 5.10 0.73
N GLN A 69 -19.06 5.41 -0.16
CA GLN A 69 -19.22 5.22 -1.61
C GLN A 69 -19.04 3.76 -2.04
N THR A 70 -18.03 3.08 -1.49
CA THR A 70 -17.59 1.75 -1.96
C THR A 70 -18.11 0.61 -1.10
N ARG A 71 -18.55 0.91 0.13
CA ARG A 71 -18.93 -0.08 1.16
C ARG A 71 -17.79 -1.00 1.60
N VAL A 72 -16.56 -0.73 1.16
CA VAL A 72 -15.36 -1.40 1.67
C VAL A 72 -15.11 -0.90 3.10
N PRO A 73 -14.95 -1.80 4.08
CA PRO A 73 -14.99 -1.41 5.48
C PRO A 73 -13.62 -0.93 6.00
N PHE A 74 -13.62 0.07 6.87
CA PHE A 74 -12.40 0.63 7.48
C PHE A 74 -12.39 0.42 8.99
N ASN A 75 -11.21 0.15 9.55
CA ASN A 75 -10.96 0.18 10.99
C ASN A 75 -10.43 1.57 11.37
N HIS A 76 -11.28 2.39 12.01
CA HIS A 76 -10.94 3.75 12.41
C HIS A 76 -10.12 3.82 13.71
N ASP A 77 -9.89 2.68 14.40
CA ASP A 77 -9.02 2.63 15.59
C ASP A 77 -7.57 2.98 15.25
N PHE A 78 -7.17 2.87 13.98
CA PHE A 78 -5.90 3.39 13.46
C PHE A 78 -5.61 4.81 13.95
N TRP A 79 -6.63 5.67 13.98
CA TRP A 79 -6.46 7.07 14.36
C TRP A 79 -6.14 7.26 15.84
N THR A 80 -6.47 6.32 16.71
CA THR A 80 -6.21 6.39 18.15
C THR A 80 -5.07 5.48 18.58
N GLU A 81 -4.82 4.38 17.87
CA GLU A 81 -3.82 3.37 18.21
C GLU A 81 -2.46 3.61 17.56
N CYS A 82 -2.42 4.35 16.44
CA CYS A 82 -1.18 4.66 15.74
C CYS A 82 -0.78 6.12 15.86
N ALA A 83 0.52 6.38 15.63
CA ALA A 83 1.07 7.70 15.37
C ALA A 83 1.20 7.92 13.85
N PRO A 84 0.15 8.43 13.16
CA PRO A 84 0.14 8.53 11.71
C PRO A 84 1.22 9.48 11.21
N ARG A 85 1.82 9.13 10.07
CA ARG A 85 2.74 10.00 9.32
C ARG A 85 2.27 10.12 7.88
N ARG A 86 2.50 11.28 7.28
CA ARG A 86 2.24 11.48 5.85
C ARG A 86 3.47 11.02 5.04
N SER A 87 3.80 9.73 5.17
CA SER A 87 4.99 9.12 4.55
C SER A 87 4.60 7.78 3.92
N THR A 88 4.55 7.76 2.59
CA THR A 88 4.04 6.60 1.82
C THR A 88 5.12 5.88 1.03
N TYR A 89 6.24 6.55 0.75
CA TYR A 89 7.30 5.99 -0.08
C TYR A 89 7.86 4.69 0.49
N ILE A 90 8.02 4.58 1.81
CA ILE A 90 8.47 3.33 2.44
C ILE A 90 7.54 2.14 2.17
N ALA A 91 6.22 2.38 2.12
CA ALA A 91 5.25 1.33 1.78
C ALA A 91 5.33 0.96 0.29
N CYS A 92 5.54 1.94 -0.59
CA CYS A 92 5.82 1.71 -2.00
C CYS A 92 7.11 0.89 -2.20
N ARG A 93 8.18 1.21 -1.46
CA ARG A 93 9.45 0.47 -1.48
C ARG A 93 9.26 -0.98 -1.04
N ALA A 94 8.45 -1.24 -0.02
CA ALA A 94 8.11 -2.60 0.39
C ALA A 94 7.46 -3.41 -0.75
N VAL A 95 6.53 -2.82 -1.50
CA VAL A 95 5.91 -3.46 -2.67
C VAL A 95 6.93 -3.70 -3.79
N ILE A 96 7.80 -2.72 -4.07
CA ILE A 96 8.87 -2.85 -5.07
C ILE A 96 9.83 -3.98 -4.68
N LEU A 97 10.23 -4.06 -3.41
CA LEU A 97 11.12 -5.10 -2.92
C LEU A 97 10.49 -6.50 -3.03
N ALA A 98 9.19 -6.62 -2.70
CA ALA A 98 8.44 -7.87 -2.85
C ALA A 98 8.33 -8.37 -4.31
N ARG A 99 8.51 -7.49 -5.30
CA ARG A 99 8.52 -7.86 -6.73
C ARG A 99 9.65 -8.82 -7.09
N ALA A 100 10.79 -8.76 -6.40
CA ALA A 100 11.91 -9.67 -6.63
C ALA A 100 11.52 -11.15 -6.45
N GLU A 101 10.47 -11.42 -5.67
CA GLU A 101 9.92 -12.75 -5.43
C GLU A 101 8.51 -12.93 -6.03
N ALA A 102 8.10 -12.05 -6.96
CA ALA A 102 6.76 -12.02 -7.57
C ALA A 102 5.60 -11.89 -6.54
N LYS A 103 5.85 -11.22 -5.42
CA LYS A 103 4.88 -11.01 -4.32
C LYS A 103 4.37 -9.57 -4.22
N GLU A 104 4.57 -8.72 -5.22
CA GLU A 104 4.21 -7.30 -5.17
C GLU A 104 2.70 -7.07 -4.94
N TRP A 105 1.84 -7.90 -5.54
CA TRP A 105 0.40 -7.84 -5.33
C TRP A 105 -0.01 -8.31 -3.93
N ASP A 106 0.68 -9.31 -3.39
CA ASP A 106 0.45 -9.82 -2.03
C ASP A 106 0.89 -8.80 -0.99
N MET A 107 2.05 -8.18 -1.18
CA MET A 107 2.55 -7.11 -0.33
C MET A 107 1.62 -5.89 -0.34
N LEU A 108 1.14 -5.46 -1.52
CA LEU A 108 0.15 -4.38 -1.63
C LEU A 108 -1.10 -4.69 -0.78
N ARG A 109 -1.68 -5.89 -0.95
CA ARG A 109 -2.88 -6.31 -0.21
C ARG A 109 -2.61 -6.43 1.30
N ALA A 110 -1.44 -6.93 1.68
CA ALA A 110 -1.03 -7.06 3.07
C ALA A 110 -0.88 -5.69 3.75
N ILE A 111 -0.26 -4.72 3.07
CA ILE A 111 -0.14 -3.33 3.56
C ILE A 111 -1.51 -2.68 3.69
N GLN A 112 -2.36 -2.79 2.66
CA GLN A 112 -3.71 -2.24 2.71
C GLN A 112 -4.53 -2.84 3.85
N THR A 113 -4.43 -4.16 4.06
CA THR A 113 -5.10 -4.84 5.18
C THR A 113 -4.58 -4.34 6.53
N ALA A 114 -3.26 -4.27 6.69
CA ALA A 114 -2.63 -3.75 7.90
C ALA A 114 -3.12 -2.33 8.23
N TYR A 115 -3.16 -1.46 7.22
CA TYR A 115 -3.54 -0.07 7.38
C TYR A 115 -5.03 0.12 7.65
N TYR A 116 -5.87 -0.44 6.78
CA TYR A 116 -7.31 -0.14 6.76
C TYR A 116 -8.14 -1.09 7.60
N ARG A 117 -7.61 -2.24 8.04
CA ARG A 117 -8.37 -3.26 8.80
C ARG A 117 -7.74 -3.59 10.15
N GLU A 118 -6.42 -3.56 10.26
CA GLU A 118 -5.71 -4.03 11.46
C GLU A 118 -5.20 -2.89 12.37
N ALA A 119 -5.46 -1.62 12.03
CA ALA A 119 -4.94 -0.47 12.76
C ALA A 119 -3.41 -0.49 12.95
N ARG A 120 -2.66 -0.85 11.90
CA ARG A 120 -1.19 -0.89 11.89
C ARG A 120 -0.65 0.15 10.91
N ASN A 121 0.44 0.83 11.29
CA ASN A 121 1.00 1.93 10.51
C ASN A 121 2.01 1.46 9.44
N PRO A 122 1.73 1.59 8.14
CA PRO A 122 2.66 1.18 7.08
C PRO A 122 3.83 2.14 6.87
N SER A 123 3.80 3.32 7.50
CA SER A 123 4.98 4.18 7.53
C SER A 123 6.07 3.63 8.45
N ASP A 124 5.76 2.65 9.31
CA ASP A 124 6.74 2.00 10.19
C ASP A 124 7.41 0.81 9.50
N ALA A 125 8.74 0.80 9.46
CA ALA A 125 9.51 -0.30 8.86
C ALA A 125 9.23 -1.65 9.53
N SER A 126 8.97 -1.67 10.85
CA SER A 126 8.61 -2.89 11.59
C SER A 126 7.32 -3.52 11.05
N THR A 127 6.28 -2.70 10.79
CA THR A 127 5.04 -3.17 10.18
C THR A 127 5.32 -3.88 8.85
N LEU A 128 6.13 -3.26 7.99
CA LEU A 128 6.44 -3.77 6.66
C LEU A 128 7.28 -5.06 6.71
N VAL A 129 8.27 -5.12 7.60
CA VAL A 129 9.10 -6.32 7.82
C VAL A 129 8.26 -7.48 8.34
N ASP A 130 7.35 -7.23 9.28
CA ASP A 130 6.44 -8.26 9.80
C ASP A 130 5.50 -8.78 8.71
N LEU A 131 5.01 -7.91 7.83
CA LEU A 131 4.18 -8.32 6.69
C LEU A 131 4.99 -9.16 5.69
N ALA A 132 6.23 -8.77 5.38
CA ALA A 132 7.12 -9.56 4.53
C ALA A 132 7.37 -10.96 5.09
N ALA A 133 7.63 -11.06 6.40
CA ALA A 133 7.80 -12.34 7.09
C ALA A 133 6.55 -13.22 6.99
N LYS A 134 5.36 -12.64 7.18
CA LYS A 134 4.07 -13.36 7.02
C LYS A 134 3.84 -13.85 5.59
N LEU A 135 4.42 -13.18 4.59
CA LEU A 135 4.41 -13.60 3.19
C LEU A 135 5.52 -14.61 2.84
N GLY A 136 6.30 -15.06 3.82
CA GLY A 136 7.37 -16.04 3.64
C GLY A 136 8.68 -15.47 3.09
N MET A 137 8.85 -14.14 3.11
CA MET A 137 10.11 -13.49 2.72
C MET A 137 11.09 -13.46 3.91
N ASP A 138 12.38 -13.41 3.63
CA ASP A 138 13.40 -13.31 4.67
C ASP A 138 13.38 -11.92 5.33
N ALA A 139 12.95 -11.86 6.60
CA ALA A 139 12.74 -10.61 7.32
C ALA A 139 14.03 -9.78 7.48
N ALA A 140 15.17 -10.44 7.68
CA ALA A 140 16.45 -9.77 7.88
C ALA A 140 16.93 -9.10 6.59
N SER A 141 16.90 -9.84 5.48
CA SER A 141 17.19 -9.34 4.14
C SER A 141 16.20 -8.25 3.74
N PHE A 142 14.90 -8.43 3.98
CA PHE A 142 13.89 -7.44 3.67
C PHE A 142 14.15 -6.12 4.41
N LYS A 143 14.43 -6.18 5.72
CA LYS A 143 14.78 -5.01 6.53
C LYS A 143 16.02 -4.30 6.00
N ALA A 144 17.05 -5.05 5.59
CA ALA A 144 18.29 -4.49 5.06
C ALA A 144 18.08 -3.75 3.73
N HIS A 145 17.16 -4.22 2.89
CA HIS A 145 16.96 -3.67 1.54
C HIS A 145 15.79 -2.68 1.43
N LEU A 146 14.93 -2.55 2.45
CA LEU A 146 13.72 -1.72 2.40
C LEU A 146 13.98 -0.23 2.05
N ASN A 147 15.12 0.31 2.43
CA ASN A 147 15.54 1.68 2.11
C ASN A 147 16.82 1.71 1.26
N ALA A 148 17.15 0.60 0.60
CA ALA A 148 18.32 0.54 -0.27
C ALA A 148 18.05 1.29 -1.60
N PRO A 149 19.07 1.88 -2.24
CA PRO A 149 18.89 2.74 -3.42
C PRO A 149 18.11 2.09 -4.57
N GLU A 150 18.15 0.76 -4.70
CA GLU A 150 17.43 0.01 -5.74
C GLU A 150 15.91 0.15 -5.60
N THR A 151 15.41 0.36 -4.39
CA THR A 151 13.99 0.55 -4.11
C THR A 151 13.52 1.99 -4.35
N HIS A 152 14.42 2.94 -4.59
CA HIS A 152 14.08 4.36 -4.83
C HIS A 152 13.67 4.63 -6.28
N ARG A 153 13.80 3.65 -7.17
CA ARG A 153 13.33 3.75 -8.56
C ARG A 153 11.87 3.30 -8.61
N LEU A 154 10.96 4.29 -8.70
CA LEU A 154 9.53 4.09 -8.95
C LEU A 154 9.27 3.54 -10.36
#